data_AF-A0A953KBR8-F1
#
_entry.id   AF-A0A953KBR8-F1
#
_cell.length_a   1.000
_cell.length_b   1.000
_cell.length_c   1.000
_cell.angle_alpha   90.00
_cell.angle_beta   90.00
_cell.angle_gamma   90.00
#
_symmetry.space_group_name_H-M   'P 1'
#
loop_
_entity.id
_entity.type
_entity.pdbx_description
1 polymer ?
#
loop_
_entity_poly.entity_id
_entity_poly.type
_entity_poly.pdbx_seq_one_letter_code
_entity_poly.pdbx_strand_id
1 'polypeptide(L)'
;MRRNSSLAVSKTAITEAADFKLPDLTLILGGGADDTLPSTAEREASHPHQHFLLHGHSYASRSEAACGELLRRYIPNFEIIDGKTQQIAIGRSERGHMRMVDFQIDNVLIEFHPPRFWRQTNKYGDFRDAKEYFAYRRTLKALRSPAARRSFKARTVQMLSARYTAKRRAQIDQCPEHRGKELIVVHNAEQFYELVLKRWGRPTLPSCLEISEEFKQLLGTARACSVDRTQQPHSRTWHKAA
;
A
#
# COMPACT_ATOMS: atom_id res chain seq x y z
N MET A 1 -40.90 4.98 -25.48
CA MET A 1 -39.77 4.19 -26.00
C MET A 1 -38.46 4.89 -25.66
N ARG A 2 -37.76 4.50 -24.59
CA ARG A 2 -36.42 5.00 -24.24
C ARG A 2 -35.42 3.86 -24.44
N ARG A 3 -34.39 4.09 -25.26
CA ARG A 3 -33.36 3.10 -25.60
C ARG A 3 -32.33 3.06 -24.46
N ASN A 4 -32.19 1.91 -23.80
CA ASN A 4 -31.09 1.62 -22.89
C ASN A 4 -29.86 1.26 -23.71
N SER A 5 -28.87 2.15 -23.78
CA SER A 5 -27.54 1.87 -24.32
C SER A 5 -26.67 1.24 -23.25
N SER A 6 -26.61 -0.10 -23.24
CA SER A 6 -25.65 -0.89 -22.47
C SER A 6 -24.25 -0.69 -23.07
N LEU A 7 -23.37 0.00 -22.34
CA LEU A 7 -21.94 0.05 -22.63
C LEU A 7 -21.30 -1.25 -22.12
N ALA A 8 -21.17 -2.23 -23.02
CA ALA A 8 -20.34 -3.39 -22.79
C ALA A 8 -18.86 -2.98 -22.76
N VAL A 9 -18.27 -2.95 -21.57
CA VAL A 9 -16.81 -2.81 -21.40
C VAL A 9 -16.17 -4.11 -21.89
N SER A 10 -15.50 -4.02 -23.04
CA SER A 10 -14.84 -5.13 -23.73
C SER A 10 -13.79 -5.80 -22.82
N LYS A 11 -14.00 -7.08 -22.49
CA LYS A 11 -13.06 -7.95 -21.75
C LYS A 11 -11.81 -8.36 -22.55
N THR A 12 -11.56 -7.74 -23.71
CA THR A 12 -10.63 -8.27 -24.73
C THR A 12 -9.21 -7.69 -24.64
N ALA A 13 -8.88 -6.89 -23.62
CA ALA A 13 -7.58 -6.18 -23.56
C ALA A 13 -6.52 -6.83 -22.65
N ILE A 14 -6.72 -8.05 -22.16
CA ILE A 14 -5.83 -8.67 -21.15
C ILE A 14 -5.01 -9.87 -21.68
N THR A 15 -5.31 -10.41 -22.87
CA THR A 15 -4.70 -11.66 -23.35
C THR A 15 -3.42 -11.55 -24.20
N GLU A 16 -2.90 -10.35 -24.50
CA GLU A 16 -1.68 -10.18 -25.33
C GLU A 16 -0.41 -9.77 -24.54
N ALA A 17 -0.25 -10.23 -23.30
CA ALA A 17 0.96 -9.98 -22.50
C ALA A 17 1.83 -11.24 -22.25
N ALA A 18 1.58 -12.33 -22.97
CA ALA A 18 2.05 -13.67 -22.57
C ALA A 18 3.51 -14.03 -22.89
N ASP A 19 4.25 -13.29 -23.73
CA ASP A 19 5.54 -13.79 -24.27
C ASP A 19 6.83 -13.07 -23.82
N PHE A 20 6.82 -12.32 -22.72
CA PHE A 20 8.06 -11.76 -22.15
C PHE A 20 8.50 -12.54 -20.90
N LYS A 21 9.43 -13.49 -21.06
CA LYS A 21 10.08 -14.22 -19.95
C LYS A 21 10.84 -13.24 -19.05
N LEU A 22 10.40 -13.10 -17.80
CA LEU A 22 11.20 -12.47 -16.74
C LEU A 22 12.34 -13.43 -16.34
N PRO A 23 13.56 -12.91 -16.07
CA PRO A 23 14.65 -13.75 -15.57
C PRO A 23 14.34 -14.26 -14.16
N ASP A 24 14.75 -15.51 -13.92
CA ASP A 24 14.63 -16.21 -12.65
C ASP A 24 15.44 -15.51 -11.55
N LEU A 25 14.81 -15.26 -10.40
CA LEU A 25 15.34 -14.47 -9.28
C LEU A 25 15.22 -15.21 -7.94
N THR A 26 15.25 -16.54 -7.94
CA THR A 26 15.49 -17.31 -6.72
C THR A 26 16.97 -17.25 -6.35
N LEU A 27 17.35 -16.36 -5.43
CA LEU A 27 18.27 -16.66 -4.33
C LEU A 27 18.40 -15.45 -3.39
N ILE A 28 18.58 -15.77 -2.10
CA ILE A 28 18.97 -14.93 -0.94
C ILE A 28 17.84 -14.80 0.08
N LEU A 29 17.80 -15.76 1.01
CA LEU A 29 17.26 -15.60 2.35
C LEU A 29 18.25 -16.21 3.34
N GLY A 30 18.65 -15.44 4.35
CA GLY A 30 19.43 -15.92 5.48
C GLY A 30 19.42 -14.89 6.59
N GLY A 31 19.05 -15.30 7.80
CA GLY A 31 19.16 -14.49 9.03
C GLY A 31 17.98 -14.69 9.97
N GLY A 32 18.14 -15.59 10.95
CA GLY A 32 17.24 -15.73 12.09
C GLY A 32 17.36 -14.53 13.04
N ALA A 33 16.26 -14.15 13.66
CA ALA A 33 16.24 -13.18 14.73
C ALA A 33 15.18 -13.57 15.76
N ASP A 34 15.54 -13.30 17.01
CA ASP A 34 14.89 -13.59 18.29
C ASP A 34 13.46 -12.98 18.38
N ASP A 35 12.48 -13.80 18.78
CA ASP A 35 11.03 -13.54 18.73
C ASP A 35 10.51 -12.87 20.02
N THR A 36 10.97 -11.65 20.31
CA THR A 36 10.33 -10.79 21.33
C THR A 36 9.61 -9.62 20.69
N LEU A 37 8.27 -9.61 20.82
CA LEU A 37 7.42 -8.51 20.35
C LEU A 37 7.70 -7.24 21.18
N PRO A 38 7.96 -6.09 20.54
CA PRO A 38 8.29 -4.86 21.26
C PRO A 38 7.11 -4.26 22.02
N SER A 39 7.47 -3.58 23.11
CA SER A 39 6.57 -2.66 23.81
C SER A 39 6.14 -1.48 22.93
N THR A 40 5.00 -0.87 23.25
CA THR A 40 4.47 0.34 22.59
C THR A 40 5.48 1.49 22.55
N ALA A 41 6.35 1.62 23.56
CA ALA A 41 7.36 2.67 23.63
C ALA A 41 8.46 2.54 22.55
N GLU A 42 8.84 1.32 22.15
CA GLU A 42 9.84 1.12 21.09
C GLU A 42 9.29 1.36 19.68
N ARG A 43 7.96 1.30 19.52
CA ARG A 43 7.30 1.60 18.23
C ARG A 43 7.38 3.08 17.90
N GLU A 44 7.27 3.97 18.90
CA GLU A 44 7.31 5.42 18.73
C GLU A 44 8.70 5.96 18.30
N ALA A 45 9.78 5.29 18.70
CA ALA A 45 11.15 5.76 18.47
C ALA A 45 11.66 5.56 17.03
N SER A 46 10.99 4.74 16.20
CA SER A 46 11.66 4.19 15.02
C SER A 46 11.69 5.06 13.77
N HIS A 47 10.86 6.11 13.58
CA HIS A 47 10.98 7.01 12.41
C HIS A 47 10.44 8.45 12.63
N PRO A 48 11.17 9.50 12.17
CA PRO A 48 10.66 10.86 12.03
C PRO A 48 9.85 11.04 10.75
N HIS A 49 8.87 10.16 10.52
CA HIS A 49 7.95 10.34 9.40
C HIS A 49 6.82 11.29 9.82
N GLN A 50 6.40 12.15 8.90
CA GLN A 50 5.21 12.97 9.05
C GLN A 50 4.03 12.02 9.26
N HIS A 51 3.45 12.05 10.46
CA HIS A 51 2.24 11.30 10.75
C HIS A 51 1.04 12.15 10.38
N PHE A 52 0.04 11.52 9.78
CA PHE A 52 -1.24 12.14 9.50
C PHE A 52 -2.20 11.69 10.60
N LEU A 53 -2.75 12.63 11.36
CA LEU A 53 -3.71 12.32 12.40
C LEU A 53 -5.13 12.51 11.83
N LEU A 54 -5.87 11.43 11.63
CA LEU A 54 -7.25 11.52 11.14
C LEU A 54 -8.17 10.80 12.13
N HIS A 55 -9.12 11.55 12.70
CA HIS A 55 -10.05 11.08 13.73
C HIS A 55 -9.36 10.40 14.94
N GLY A 56 -8.19 10.91 15.35
CA GLY A 56 -7.44 10.39 16.49
C GLY A 56 -6.49 9.23 16.17
N HIS A 57 -6.46 8.75 14.93
CA HIS A 57 -5.58 7.67 14.49
C HIS A 57 -4.39 8.20 13.68
N SER A 58 -3.22 7.60 13.87
CA SER A 58 -1.96 7.99 13.24
C SER A 58 -1.68 7.13 12.01
N TYR A 59 -1.47 7.74 10.86
CA TYR A 59 -1.18 7.05 9.60
C TYR A 59 0.20 7.44 9.07
N ALA A 60 0.90 6.50 8.44
CA ALA A 60 2.21 6.72 7.82
C ALA A 60 2.10 7.43 6.46
N SER A 61 0.91 7.47 5.86
CA SER A 61 0.64 8.26 4.66
C SER A 61 -0.80 8.78 4.57
N ARG A 62 -1.02 9.82 3.75
CA ARG A 62 -2.37 10.32 3.45
C ARG A 62 -3.26 9.28 2.78
N SER A 63 -2.68 8.45 1.92
CA SER A 63 -3.43 7.40 1.22
C SER A 63 -3.84 6.27 2.16
N GLU A 64 -2.97 5.92 3.11
CA GLU A 64 -3.30 5.01 4.20
C GLU A 64 -4.45 5.58 5.05
N ALA A 65 -4.37 6.85 5.46
CA ALA A 65 -5.47 7.51 6.18
C ALA A 65 -6.80 7.47 5.44
N ALA A 66 -6.78 7.76 4.13
CA ALA A 66 -7.97 7.68 3.29
C ALA A 66 -8.51 6.23 3.19
N CYS A 67 -7.63 5.22 3.06
CA CYS A 67 -8.05 3.82 3.07
C CYS A 67 -8.69 3.44 4.42
N GLY A 68 -8.03 3.74 5.54
CA GLY A 68 -8.52 3.41 6.87
C GLY A 68 -9.91 3.99 7.14
N GLU A 69 -10.14 5.24 6.73
CA GLU A 69 -11.44 5.87 6.86
C GLU A 69 -12.50 5.23 5.95
N LEU A 70 -12.15 4.82 4.72
CA LEU A 70 -13.07 4.06 3.86
C LEU A 70 -13.41 2.68 4.46
N LEU A 71 -12.43 1.96 5.03
CA LEU A 71 -12.67 0.68 5.69
C LEU A 71 -13.67 0.86 6.85
N ARG A 72 -13.41 1.83 7.73
CA ARG A 72 -14.27 2.15 8.89
C ARG A 72 -15.71 2.51 8.48
N ARG A 73 -15.89 3.21 7.35
CA ARG A 73 -17.21 3.62 6.86
C ARG A 73 -18.00 2.48 6.21
N TYR A 74 -17.33 1.63 5.45
CA TYR A 74 -17.98 0.73 4.51
C TYR A 74 -17.92 -0.74 4.89
N ILE A 75 -17.02 -1.14 5.78
CA ILE A 75 -16.88 -2.52 6.24
C ILE A 75 -17.53 -2.65 7.62
N PRO A 76 -18.60 -3.44 7.76
CA PRO A 76 -19.28 -3.62 9.04
C PRO A 76 -18.33 -4.08 10.14
N ASN A 77 -18.42 -3.44 11.31
CA ASN A 77 -17.61 -3.74 12.50
C ASN A 77 -16.10 -3.56 12.33
N PHE A 78 -15.63 -2.94 11.24
CA PHE A 78 -14.21 -2.62 11.10
C PHE A 78 -13.87 -1.40 11.97
N GLU A 79 -13.00 -1.61 12.94
CA GLU A 79 -12.46 -0.57 13.80
C GLU A 79 -10.97 -0.38 13.53
N ILE A 80 -10.49 0.85 13.64
CA ILE A 80 -9.07 1.17 13.53
C ILE A 80 -8.43 0.94 14.90
N ILE A 81 -7.62 -0.11 15.01
CA ILE A 81 -6.93 -0.51 16.23
C ILE A 81 -5.45 -0.72 15.88
N ASP A 82 -4.60 0.15 16.40
CA ASP A 82 -3.16 0.16 16.13
C ASP A 82 -2.50 -1.19 16.51
N GLY A 83 -1.75 -1.76 15.57
CA GLY A 83 -1.10 -3.05 15.68
C GLY A 83 -2.03 -4.26 15.54
N LYS A 84 -3.36 -4.09 15.42
CA LYS A 84 -4.33 -5.19 15.28
C LYS A 84 -5.10 -5.17 13.95
N THR A 85 -5.63 -4.02 13.57
CA THR A 85 -6.33 -3.83 12.27
C THR A 85 -5.67 -2.76 11.41
N GLN A 86 -4.79 -1.94 12.00
CA GLN A 86 -3.94 -0.96 11.31
C GLN A 86 -2.47 -1.15 11.71
N GLN A 87 -1.53 -0.91 10.79
CA GLN A 87 -0.08 -0.89 11.06
C GLN A 87 0.40 -2.16 11.77
N ILE A 88 0.06 -3.29 11.18
CA ILE A 88 0.32 -4.63 11.72
C ILE A 88 1.80 -4.93 11.62
N ALA A 89 2.45 -5.18 12.74
CA ALA A 89 3.87 -5.55 12.77
C ALA A 89 4.10 -6.89 12.06
N ILE A 90 5.02 -6.91 11.09
CA ILE A 90 5.39 -8.13 10.34
C ILE A 90 6.89 -8.45 10.46
N GLY A 91 7.52 -8.01 11.55
CA GLY A 91 8.93 -8.23 11.85
C GLY A 91 9.79 -6.98 11.76
N ARG A 92 11.11 -7.14 11.87
CA ARG A 92 12.08 -6.03 11.85
C ARG A 92 12.95 -6.07 10.59
N SER A 93 13.42 -4.90 10.17
CA SER A 93 14.45 -4.78 9.14
C SER A 93 15.83 -5.12 9.70
N GLU A 94 16.83 -5.31 8.82
CA GLU A 94 18.24 -5.50 9.20
C GLU A 94 18.79 -4.36 10.09
N ARG A 95 18.19 -3.17 10.00
CA ARG A 95 18.54 -2.01 10.84
C ARG A 95 17.70 -1.90 12.11
N GLY A 96 16.92 -2.92 12.45
CA GLY A 96 16.07 -2.96 13.64
C GLY A 96 14.73 -2.22 13.53
N HIS A 97 14.48 -1.46 12.44
CA HIS A 97 13.20 -0.77 12.26
C HIS A 97 12.04 -1.75 12.10
N MET A 98 10.92 -1.47 12.76
CA MET A 98 9.70 -2.25 12.62
C MET A 98 9.17 -2.16 11.19
N ARG A 99 8.80 -3.30 10.59
CA ARG A 99 8.08 -3.38 9.33
C ARG A 99 6.61 -3.58 9.63
N MET A 100 5.75 -2.77 9.04
CA MET A 100 4.31 -2.80 9.30
C MET A 100 3.52 -2.87 8.01
N VAL A 101 2.45 -3.66 7.96
CA VAL A 101 1.45 -3.67 6.87
C VAL A 101 0.29 -2.74 7.25
N ASP A 102 -0.29 -2.05 6.27
CA ASP A 102 -1.27 -1.00 6.52
C ASP A 102 -2.51 -1.49 7.27
N PHE A 103 -3.15 -2.57 6.82
CA PHE A 103 -4.38 -3.07 7.44
C PHE A 103 -4.49 -4.59 7.49
N GLN A 104 -5.35 -5.09 8.39
CA GLN A 104 -5.80 -6.49 8.41
C GLN A 104 -7.31 -6.57 8.58
N ILE A 105 -7.95 -7.39 7.76
CA ILE A 105 -9.37 -7.77 7.88
C ILE A 105 -9.43 -9.29 7.88
N ASP A 106 -10.01 -9.86 8.93
CA ASP A 106 -9.99 -11.30 9.18
C ASP A 106 -8.55 -11.87 9.09
N ASN A 107 -8.32 -12.79 8.14
CA ASN A 107 -7.03 -13.41 7.88
C ASN A 107 -6.35 -12.85 6.61
N VAL A 108 -6.74 -11.66 6.16
CA VAL A 108 -6.19 -11.00 4.96
C VAL A 108 -5.49 -9.71 5.31
N LEU A 109 -4.26 -9.57 4.82
CA LEU A 109 -3.44 -8.38 4.94
C LEU A 109 -3.64 -7.49 3.72
N ILE A 110 -3.79 -6.19 3.94
CA ILE A 110 -4.07 -5.21 2.89
C ILE A 110 -3.04 -4.10 2.96
N GLU A 111 -2.49 -3.72 1.80
CA GLU A 111 -1.49 -2.65 1.69
C GLU A 111 -1.81 -1.72 0.51
N PHE A 112 -1.76 -0.41 0.75
CA PHE A 112 -1.95 0.61 -0.27
C PHE A 112 -0.59 1.19 -0.67
N HIS A 113 -0.07 0.76 -1.81
CA HIS A 113 1.25 1.19 -2.28
C HIS A 113 1.23 1.57 -3.77
N PRO A 114 1.01 2.84 -4.12
CA PRO A 114 1.04 3.28 -5.52
C PRO A 114 2.47 3.18 -6.07
N PRO A 115 2.70 2.53 -7.23
CA PRO A 115 4.01 2.46 -7.86
C PRO A 115 4.55 3.85 -8.18
N ARG A 116 5.84 4.08 -7.89
CA ARG A 116 6.48 5.37 -8.10
C ARG A 116 7.48 5.29 -9.23
N PHE A 117 7.46 6.28 -10.12
CA PHE A 117 8.40 6.39 -11.22
C PHE A 117 9.60 7.26 -10.83
N TRP A 118 10.31 6.89 -9.78
CA TRP A 118 11.42 7.67 -9.24
C TRP A 118 12.77 6.95 -9.36
N ARG A 119 13.85 7.73 -9.40
CA ARG A 119 15.24 7.25 -9.49
C ARG A 119 15.77 6.73 -8.15
N GLN A 120 14.98 6.80 -7.07
CA GLN A 120 15.48 6.47 -5.74
C GLN A 120 15.77 4.98 -5.64
N THR A 121 17.02 4.68 -5.30
CA THR A 121 17.45 3.34 -4.96
C THR A 121 16.85 2.97 -3.60
N ASN A 122 16.35 1.74 -3.47
CA ASN A 122 16.03 1.06 -2.21
C ASN A 122 14.62 1.23 -1.60
N LYS A 123 13.67 1.93 -2.22
CA LYS A 123 12.27 1.84 -1.79
C LYS A 123 11.55 0.72 -2.55
N TYR A 124 10.66 0.01 -1.86
CA TYR A 124 9.96 -1.13 -2.43
C TYR A 124 9.06 -0.67 -3.60
N GLY A 125 9.01 -1.44 -4.69
CA GLY A 125 8.17 -1.11 -5.85
C GLY A 125 8.72 0.02 -6.72
N ASP A 126 10.00 0.37 -6.55
CA ASP A 126 10.74 1.28 -7.42
C ASP A 126 11.60 0.50 -8.43
N PHE A 127 12.21 1.26 -9.36
CA PHE A 127 13.26 0.73 -10.22
C PHE A 127 14.44 0.22 -9.38
N ARG A 128 15.03 -0.90 -9.78
CA ARG A 128 16.13 -1.56 -9.08
C ARG A 128 17.33 -0.63 -8.90
N ASP A 129 17.62 0.14 -9.94
CA ASP A 129 18.77 1.02 -10.00
C ASP A 129 18.52 2.21 -10.96
N ALA A 130 19.44 3.19 -10.93
CA ALA A 130 19.34 4.35 -11.80
C ALA A 130 19.39 3.99 -13.29
N LYS A 131 20.07 2.90 -13.66
CA LYS A 131 20.19 2.44 -15.06
C LYS A 131 18.83 1.96 -15.57
N GLU A 132 18.09 1.18 -14.79
CA GLU A 132 16.73 0.74 -15.13
C GLU A 132 15.78 1.94 -15.27
N TYR A 133 15.83 2.90 -14.35
CA TYR A 133 15.06 4.14 -14.44
C TYR A 133 15.36 4.94 -15.73
N PHE A 134 16.63 5.10 -16.08
CA PHE A 134 17.02 5.81 -17.29
C PHE A 134 16.62 5.06 -18.57
N ALA A 135 16.66 3.72 -18.56
CA ALA A 135 16.16 2.90 -19.66
C ALA A 135 14.64 3.09 -19.87
N TYR A 136 13.86 3.08 -18.78
CA TYR A 136 12.43 3.41 -18.81
C TYR A 136 12.19 4.81 -19.39
N ARG A 137 12.90 5.83 -18.89
CA ARG A 137 12.84 7.22 -19.36
C ARG A 137 13.14 7.35 -20.86
N ARG A 138 14.19 6.68 -21.34
CA ARG A 138 14.62 6.70 -22.75
C ARG A 138 13.55 6.08 -23.65
N THR A 139 13.06 4.90 -23.27
CA THR A 139 11.99 4.20 -23.98
C THR A 139 10.74 5.05 -24.03
N LEU A 140 10.30 5.60 -22.90
CA LEU A 140 9.12 6.47 -22.83
C LEU A 140 9.23 7.72 -23.72
N LYS A 141 10.44 8.29 -23.88
CA LYS A 141 10.70 9.45 -24.75
C LYS A 141 10.67 9.05 -26.24
N ALA A 142 11.10 7.84 -26.58
CA ALA A 142 11.10 7.35 -27.95
C ALA A 142 9.70 7.00 -28.49
N LEU A 143 8.75 6.69 -27.61
CA LEU A 143 7.37 6.38 -27.99
C LEU A 143 6.61 7.64 -28.46
N ARG A 144 6.19 7.64 -29.73
CA ARG A 144 5.54 8.80 -30.36
C ARG A 144 4.05 8.94 -30.01
N SER A 145 3.30 7.85 -29.93
CA SER A 145 1.85 7.91 -29.73
C SER A 145 1.46 7.97 -28.24
N PRO A 146 0.45 8.77 -27.87
CA PRO A 146 -0.09 8.77 -26.51
C PRO A 146 -0.58 7.39 -26.05
N ALA A 147 -1.17 6.60 -26.95
CA ALA A 147 -1.63 5.25 -26.67
C ALA A 147 -0.47 4.31 -26.31
N ALA A 148 0.62 4.31 -27.09
CA ALA A 148 1.79 3.49 -26.79
C ALA A 148 2.45 3.89 -25.47
N ARG A 149 2.51 5.20 -25.16
CA ARG A 149 3.03 5.69 -23.87
C ARG A 149 2.17 5.24 -22.70
N ARG A 150 0.84 5.27 -22.82
CA ARG A 150 -0.08 4.76 -21.79
C ARG A 150 0.12 3.26 -21.58
N SER A 151 0.15 2.48 -22.66
CA SER A 151 0.36 1.03 -22.61
C SER A 151 1.72 0.66 -21.97
N PHE A 152 2.80 1.36 -22.36
CA PHE A 152 4.13 1.14 -21.77
C PHE A 152 4.18 1.50 -20.27
N LYS A 153 3.56 2.61 -19.87
CA LYS A 153 3.43 2.96 -18.45
C LYS A 153 2.64 1.91 -17.68
N ALA A 154 1.50 1.47 -18.20
CA ALA A 154 0.67 0.45 -17.57
C ALA A 154 1.44 -0.86 -17.33
N ARG A 155 2.19 -1.35 -18.32
CA ARG A 155 3.07 -2.51 -18.15
C ARG A 155 4.16 -2.28 -17.09
N THR A 156 4.72 -1.07 -17.06
CA THR A 156 5.75 -0.73 -16.07
C THR A 156 5.16 -0.69 -14.66
N VAL A 157 3.95 -0.13 -14.48
CA VAL A 157 3.20 -0.20 -13.20
C VAL A 157 3.03 -1.65 -12.78
N GLN A 158 2.51 -2.51 -13.65
CA GLN A 158 2.30 -3.94 -13.36
C GLN A 158 3.60 -4.64 -12.92
N MET A 159 4.70 -4.40 -13.63
CA MET A 159 6.01 -4.97 -13.27
C MET A 159 6.48 -4.50 -11.88
N LEU A 160 6.41 -3.18 -11.61
CA LEU A 160 6.83 -2.61 -10.32
C LEU A 160 5.95 -3.10 -9.16
N SER A 161 4.64 -3.18 -9.40
CA SER A 161 3.66 -3.76 -8.48
C SER A 161 3.98 -5.21 -8.16
N ALA A 162 4.21 -6.06 -9.16
CA ALA A 162 4.52 -7.48 -8.96
C ALA A 162 5.79 -7.66 -8.11
N ARG A 163 6.84 -6.87 -8.38
CA ARG A 163 8.07 -6.88 -7.58
C ARG A 163 7.82 -6.46 -6.13
N TYR A 164 7.02 -5.43 -5.92
CA TYR A 164 6.64 -4.99 -4.59
C TYR A 164 5.91 -6.11 -3.83
N THR A 165 4.85 -6.66 -4.43
CA THR A 165 4.02 -7.71 -3.82
C THR A 165 4.85 -8.95 -3.50
N ALA A 166 5.70 -9.42 -4.43
CA ALA A 166 6.55 -10.59 -4.20
C ALA A 166 7.52 -10.38 -3.02
N LYS A 167 8.18 -9.21 -2.99
CA LYS A 167 9.09 -8.87 -1.90
C LYS A 167 8.36 -8.74 -0.57
N ARG A 168 7.16 -8.17 -0.59
CA ARG A 168 6.35 -7.99 0.61
C ARG A 168 5.83 -9.31 1.16
N ARG A 169 5.36 -10.19 0.29
CA ARG A 169 4.98 -11.57 0.63
C ARG A 169 6.13 -12.29 1.32
N ALA A 170 7.34 -12.23 0.75
CA ALA A 170 8.53 -12.84 1.35
C ALA A 170 8.83 -12.31 2.76
N GLN A 171 8.56 -11.03 3.05
CA GLN A 171 8.71 -10.47 4.40
C GLN A 171 7.66 -11.00 5.36
N ILE A 172 6.40 -11.05 4.92
CA ILE A 172 5.31 -11.54 5.77
C ILE A 172 5.49 -13.03 6.08
N ASP A 173 5.99 -13.84 5.14
CA ASP A 173 6.24 -15.27 5.37
C ASP A 173 7.37 -15.56 6.36
N GLN A 174 8.26 -14.58 6.59
CA GLN A 174 9.26 -14.66 7.66
C GLN A 174 8.64 -14.47 9.06
N CYS A 175 7.47 -13.83 9.16
CA CYS A 175 6.76 -13.65 10.41
C CYS A 175 5.80 -14.83 10.66
N PRO A 176 6.04 -15.69 11.68
CA PRO A 176 5.23 -16.89 11.91
C PRO A 176 3.73 -16.60 12.06
N GLU A 177 3.35 -15.51 12.73
CA GLU A 177 1.96 -15.11 12.97
C GLU A 177 1.18 -14.79 11.67
N HIS A 178 1.89 -14.30 10.65
CA HIS A 178 1.27 -13.83 9.40
C HIS A 178 1.61 -14.69 8.18
N ARG A 179 2.39 -15.76 8.37
CA ARG A 179 2.76 -16.70 7.32
C ARG A 179 1.51 -17.32 6.70
N GLY A 180 1.47 -17.36 5.36
CA GLY A 180 0.35 -17.95 4.62
C GLY A 180 -0.95 -17.13 4.61
N LYS A 181 -1.05 -16.02 5.37
CA LYS A 181 -2.17 -15.08 5.23
C LYS A 181 -2.20 -14.52 3.82
N GLU A 182 -3.39 -14.31 3.25
CA GLU A 182 -3.52 -13.64 1.95
C GLU A 182 -2.98 -12.20 2.04
N LEU A 183 -2.31 -11.73 0.99
CA LEU A 183 -1.87 -10.34 0.86
C LEU A 183 -2.53 -9.71 -0.36
N ILE A 184 -3.30 -8.64 -0.14
CA ILE A 184 -3.84 -7.79 -1.19
C ILE A 184 -3.05 -6.49 -1.20
N VAL A 185 -2.30 -6.26 -2.28
CA VAL A 185 -1.67 -4.95 -2.53
C VAL A 185 -2.50 -4.20 -3.55
N VAL A 186 -2.93 -3.01 -3.21
CA VAL A 186 -3.64 -2.09 -4.10
C VAL A 186 -2.80 -0.85 -4.40
N HIS A 187 -3.08 -0.20 -5.53
CA HIS A 187 -2.27 0.92 -6.01
C HIS A 187 -3.07 2.21 -6.22
N ASN A 188 -4.40 2.13 -6.21
CA ASN A 188 -5.30 3.25 -6.39
C ASN A 188 -6.67 2.95 -5.76
N ALA A 189 -7.55 3.96 -5.71
CA ALA A 189 -8.88 3.84 -5.13
C ALA A 189 -9.77 2.82 -5.86
N GLU A 190 -9.64 2.72 -7.18
CA GLU A 190 -10.42 1.78 -8.01
C GLU A 190 -10.10 0.32 -7.62
N GLN A 191 -8.81 -0.01 -7.47
CA GLN A 191 -8.38 -1.34 -7.02
C GLN A 191 -8.79 -1.60 -5.57
N PHE A 192 -8.71 -0.59 -4.70
CA PHE A 192 -9.19 -0.72 -3.33
C PHE A 192 -10.69 -1.00 -3.27
N TYR A 193 -11.48 -0.33 -4.11
CA TYR A 193 -12.90 -0.62 -4.27
C TYR A 193 -13.14 -2.05 -4.74
N GLU A 194 -12.50 -2.43 -5.85
CA GLU A 194 -12.75 -3.72 -6.51
C GLU A 194 -12.28 -4.93 -5.70
N LEU A 195 -11.13 -4.83 -5.03
CA LEU A 195 -10.48 -5.97 -4.36
C LEU A 195 -10.76 -6.01 -2.86
N VAL A 196 -11.08 -4.87 -2.23
CA VAL A 196 -11.28 -4.78 -0.79
C VAL A 196 -12.74 -4.45 -0.47
N LEU A 197 -13.23 -3.28 -0.88
CA LEU A 197 -14.57 -2.85 -0.46
C LEU A 197 -15.66 -3.77 -0.98
N LYS A 198 -15.61 -4.23 -2.23
CA LYS A 198 -16.60 -5.18 -2.75
C LYS A 198 -16.57 -6.55 -2.06
N ARG A 199 -15.45 -6.92 -1.44
CA ARG A 199 -15.27 -8.23 -0.79
C ARG A 199 -15.81 -8.25 0.65
N TRP A 200 -15.61 -7.17 1.40
CA TRP A 200 -15.99 -7.10 2.82
C TRP A 200 -17.00 -6.00 3.15
N GLY A 201 -17.30 -5.13 2.19
CA GLY A 201 -18.19 -4.01 2.38
C GLY A 201 -19.64 -4.44 2.58
N ARG A 202 -20.42 -3.52 3.13
CA ARG A 202 -21.87 -3.68 3.29
C ARG A 202 -22.58 -3.97 1.94
N PRO A 203 -23.76 -4.60 1.93
CA PRO A 203 -24.47 -4.96 0.68
C PRO A 203 -24.70 -3.80 -0.30
N THR A 204 -24.89 -2.58 0.22
CA THR A 204 -25.09 -1.36 -0.57
C THR A 204 -23.86 -0.45 -0.48
N LEU A 205 -22.91 -0.68 -1.38
CA LEU A 205 -21.77 0.21 -1.58
C LEU A 205 -22.09 1.33 -2.57
N PRO A 206 -21.50 2.52 -2.40
CA PRO A 206 -21.42 3.50 -3.48
C PRO A 206 -20.72 2.91 -4.71
N SER A 207 -20.90 3.56 -5.86
CA SER A 207 -20.18 3.20 -7.07
C SER A 207 -18.67 3.43 -6.92
N CYS A 208 -17.87 2.75 -7.77
CA CYS A 208 -16.42 2.95 -7.83
C CYS A 208 -16.03 4.43 -8.05
N LEU A 209 -16.83 5.18 -8.81
CA LEU A 209 -16.61 6.60 -9.05
C LEU A 209 -16.82 7.42 -7.78
N GLU A 210 -17.91 7.20 -7.05
CA GLU A 210 -18.20 7.87 -5.79
C GLU A 210 -17.13 7.60 -4.75
N ILE A 211 -16.69 6.34 -4.61
CA ILE A 211 -15.59 5.97 -3.72
C ILE A 211 -14.27 6.62 -4.13
N SER A 212 -14.01 6.73 -5.44
CA SER A 212 -12.80 7.39 -5.93
C SER A 212 -12.80 8.90 -5.65
N GLU A 213 -13.94 9.56 -5.74
CA GLU A 213 -14.08 10.98 -5.36
C GLU A 213 -13.98 11.17 -3.84
N GLU A 214 -14.62 10.31 -3.05
CA GLU A 214 -14.51 10.34 -1.59
C GLU A 214 -13.06 10.12 -1.15
N PHE A 215 -12.35 9.16 -1.77
CA PHE A 215 -10.93 8.95 -1.51
C PHE A 215 -10.10 10.22 -1.76
N LYS A 216 -10.35 10.95 -2.85
CA LYS A 216 -9.67 12.23 -3.13
C LYS A 216 -9.98 13.29 -2.08
N GLN A 217 -11.23 13.38 -1.62
CA GLN A 217 -11.61 14.30 -0.54
C GLN A 217 -10.86 13.96 0.75
N LEU A 218 -10.81 12.67 1.12
CA LEU A 218 -10.08 12.18 2.29
C LEU A 218 -8.57 12.46 2.20
N LEU A 219 -7.95 12.35 1.02
CA LEU A 219 -6.56 12.77 0.82
C LEU A 219 -6.35 14.27 1.11
N GLY A 220 -7.35 15.10 0.83
CA GLY A 220 -7.37 16.54 1.15
C GLY A 220 -7.48 16.77 2.65
N THR A 221 -8.43 16.11 3.31
CA THR A 221 -8.63 16.19 4.76
C THR A 221 -7.39 15.71 5.52
N ALA A 222 -6.84 14.54 5.18
CA ALA A 222 -5.64 14.01 5.80
C ALA A 222 -4.44 14.97 5.65
N ARG A 223 -4.35 15.69 4.52
CA ARG A 223 -3.32 16.72 4.33
C ARG A 223 -3.49 17.89 5.30
N ALA A 224 -4.72 18.33 5.55
CA ALA A 224 -5.00 19.43 6.48
C ALA A 224 -4.71 19.05 7.93
N CYS A 225 -4.78 17.76 8.26
CA CYS A 225 -4.47 17.23 9.60
C CYS A 225 -3.02 16.77 9.77
N SER A 226 -2.10 17.20 8.89
CA SER A 226 -0.70 16.86 9.06
C SER A 226 -0.14 17.59 10.29
N VAL A 227 0.33 16.83 11.28
CA VAL A 227 0.94 17.43 12.47
C VAL A 227 2.38 17.77 12.14
N ASP A 228 2.75 19.05 12.27
CA ASP A 228 4.15 19.45 12.21
C ASP A 228 4.84 18.96 13.48
N ARG A 229 5.72 17.94 13.35
CA ARG A 229 6.47 17.38 14.47
C ARG A 229 7.35 18.41 15.17
N THR A 230 7.68 19.53 14.53
CA THR A 230 8.46 20.61 15.17
C THR A 230 7.70 21.30 16.31
N GLN A 231 6.37 21.11 16.39
CA GLN A 231 5.52 21.73 17.41
C GLN A 231 5.13 20.78 18.56
N GLN A 232 5.55 19.51 18.55
CA GLN A 232 5.34 18.63 19.70
C GLN A 232 6.47 18.83 20.72
N PRO A 233 6.21 19.38 21.92
CA PRO A 233 7.22 19.43 22.96
C PRO A 233 7.64 18.01 23.32
N HIS A 234 8.94 17.76 23.43
CA HIS A 234 9.53 16.45 23.76
C HIS A 234 9.18 15.90 25.17
N SER A 235 8.10 16.37 25.79
CA SER A 235 7.69 16.00 27.14
C SER A 235 6.83 14.74 27.15
N ARG A 236 7.46 13.58 27.01
CA ARG A 236 6.95 12.33 27.60
C ARG A 236 8.09 11.59 28.29
N THR A 237 8.45 12.08 29.48
CA THR A 237 9.09 11.24 30.48
C THR A 237 8.05 10.24 30.98
N TRP A 238 8.13 9.00 30.49
CA TRP A 238 7.35 7.90 31.04
C TRP A 238 7.91 7.55 32.41
N HIS A 239 7.14 7.83 33.46
CA HIS A 239 7.41 7.26 34.78
C HIS A 239 7.34 5.74 34.66
N LYS A 240 8.47 5.07 34.89
CA LYS A 240 8.48 3.62 35.11
C LYS A 240 7.60 3.35 36.33
N ALA A 241 6.48 2.66 36.12
CA ALA A 241 5.78 2.01 37.23
C ALA A 241 6.73 0.93 37.78
N ALA A 242 6.98 0.99 39.09
CA ALA A 242 7.75 0.02 39.85
C ALA A 242 6.97 -1.28 40.03
#